data_AF-A0A661GMW2-F1
#
_entry.id   AF-A0A661GMW2-F1
#
_cell.length_a   1.000
_cell.length_b   1.000
_cell.length_c   1.000
_cell.angle_alpha   90.00
_cell.angle_beta   90.00
_cell.angle_gamma   90.00
#
_symmetry.space_group_name_H-M   'P 1'
#
loop_
_entity.id
_entity.type
_entity.pdbx_description
1 polymer ?
#
loop_
_entity_poly.entity_id
_entity_poly.type
_entity_poly.pdbx_seq_one_letter_code
_entity_poly.pdbx_strand_id
1 'polypeptide(L)'
;MTASKKMAHRQLFQIGDIEVVKVVDTIDIFSPKFLYVDKDRSAFDPHLNWLQPHFLDPERNMLLSIHTFVLKTRHHTILVDTCVGNHKVN
;
A
#
# COMPACT_ATOMS: atom_id res chain seq x y z
N MET A 1 10.71 -11.11 -24.88
CA MET A 1 9.46 -11.25 -24.10
C MET A 1 9.22 -9.93 -23.40
N THR A 2 8.27 -9.14 -23.91
CA THR A 2 7.97 -7.78 -23.44
C THR A 2 7.25 -7.86 -22.10
N ALA A 3 7.87 -7.36 -21.04
CA ALA A 3 7.19 -7.13 -19.77
C ALA A 3 6.04 -6.16 -20.04
N SER A 4 4.80 -6.64 -19.91
CA SER A 4 3.63 -5.79 -19.90
C SER A 4 3.77 -4.83 -18.74
N LYS A 5 3.98 -3.54 -19.02
CA LYS A 5 3.79 -2.47 -18.04
C LYS A 5 2.34 -2.57 -17.59
N LYS A 6 2.07 -3.25 -16.47
CA LYS A 6 0.80 -3.11 -15.75
C LYS A 6 0.63 -1.61 -15.53
N MET A 7 -0.35 -1.00 -16.20
CA MET A 7 -0.77 0.37 -15.90
C MET A 7 -1.11 0.40 -14.42
N ALA A 8 -0.30 1.11 -13.62
CA ALA A 8 -0.65 1.38 -12.25
C ALA A 8 -2.03 2.05 -12.27
N HIS A 9 -3.03 1.42 -11.65
CA HIS A 9 -4.34 2.02 -11.49
C HIS A 9 -4.16 3.29 -10.67
N ARG A 10 -4.07 4.44 -11.36
CA ARG A 10 -4.00 5.76 -10.74
C ARG A 10 -5.34 5.99 -10.06
N GLN A 11 -5.38 5.84 -8.74
CA GLN A 11 -6.54 6.23 -7.96
C GLN A 11 -6.52 7.75 -7.81
N LEU A 12 -7.47 8.38 -8.50
CA LEU A 12 -7.70 9.81 -8.50
C LEU A 12 -9.00 10.08 -7.74
N PHE A 13 -8.98 10.97 -6.76
CA PHE A 13 -10.18 11.44 -6.11
C PHE A 13 -10.07 12.93 -5.76
N GLN A 14 -11.21 13.57 -5.55
CA GLN A 14 -11.30 15.00 -5.26
C GLN A 14 -11.76 15.21 -3.82
N ILE A 15 -11.17 16.18 -3.13
CA ILE A 15 -11.65 16.70 -1.84
C ILE A 15 -11.79 18.21 -1.99
N GLY A 16 -13.02 18.70 -2.18
CA GLY A 16 -13.25 20.10 -2.56
C GLY A 16 -12.49 20.42 -3.85
N ASP A 17 -11.68 21.49 -3.83
CA ASP A 17 -10.86 21.93 -4.95
C ASP A 17 -9.46 21.27 -5.01
N ILE A 18 -9.25 20.18 -4.26
CA ILE A 18 -7.96 19.48 -4.17
C ILE A 18 -8.03 18.16 -4.92
N GLU A 19 -7.20 18.02 -5.96
CA GLU A 19 -6.96 16.74 -6.61
C GLU A 19 -6.02 15.91 -5.74
N VAL A 20 -6.45 14.71 -5.38
CA VAL A 20 -5.66 13.73 -4.65
C VAL A 20 -5.34 12.55 -5.57
N VAL A 21 -4.04 12.28 -5.71
CA VAL A 21 -3.53 11.16 -6.49
C VAL A 21 -2.80 10.20 -5.57
N LYS A 22 -3.23 8.93 -5.51
CA LYS A 22 -2.43 7.87 -4.93
C LYS A 22 -1.38 7.41 -5.94
N VAL A 23 -0.10 7.41 -5.53
CA VAL A 23 1.01 6.87 -6.32
C VAL A 23 1.60 5.69 -5.56
N VAL A 24 1.44 4.50 -6.14
CA VAL A 24 1.91 3.25 -5.55
C VAL A 24 3.41 3.12 -5.77
N ASP A 25 4.14 2.87 -4.68
CA ASP A 25 5.55 2.44 -4.73
C ASP A 25 5.60 0.92 -4.89
N THR A 26 5.02 0.19 -3.92
CA THR A 26 5.03 -1.28 -3.91
C THR A 26 3.67 -1.83 -3.45
N ILE A 27 3.22 -2.90 -4.09
CA ILE A 27 2.16 -3.77 -3.58
C ILE A 27 2.74 -5.17 -3.50
N ASP A 28 2.81 -5.72 -2.30
CA ASP A 28 3.42 -7.03 -2.08
C ASP A 28 2.81 -7.75 -0.86
N ILE A 29 3.17 -9.01 -0.72
CA ILE A 29 2.76 -9.91 0.35
C ILE A 29 3.90 -9.99 1.38
N PHE A 30 3.61 -9.59 2.62
CA PHE A 30 4.61 -9.57 3.69
C PHE A 30 4.25 -10.57 4.79
N SER A 31 5.28 -11.18 5.40
CA SER A 31 5.10 -11.85 6.68
C SER A 31 4.57 -10.85 7.72
N PRO A 32 3.62 -11.21 8.60
CA PRO A 32 3.18 -10.32 9.67
C PRO A 32 4.31 -9.83 10.58
N LYS A 33 5.40 -10.61 10.66
CA LYS A 33 6.62 -10.23 11.40
C LYS A 33 7.26 -8.93 10.92
N PHE A 34 6.97 -8.49 9.70
CA PHE A 34 7.47 -7.22 9.17
C PHE A 34 6.95 -6.01 9.97
N LEU A 35 5.70 -6.05 10.44
CA LEU A 35 5.09 -4.98 11.24
C LEU A 35 4.86 -5.37 12.71
N TYR A 36 4.62 -6.67 12.97
CA TYR A 36 4.27 -7.21 14.28
C TYR A 36 5.33 -8.24 14.72
N VAL A 37 6.51 -7.75 15.08
CA VAL A 37 7.71 -8.56 15.38
C VAL A 37 7.43 -9.67 16.41
N ASP A 38 6.57 -9.40 17.40
CA ASP A 38 6.28 -10.34 18.50
C ASP A 38 5.02 -11.20 18.28
N LYS A 39 4.36 -11.09 17.12
CA LYS A 39 3.14 -11.86 16.82
C LYS A 39 3.42 -12.97 15.83
N ASP A 40 2.70 -14.08 15.98
CA ASP A 40 2.64 -15.13 14.99
C ASP A 40 1.42 -14.90 14.08
N ARG A 41 1.21 -15.80 13.11
CA ARG A 41 0.06 -15.73 12.20
C ARG A 41 -1.27 -16.01 12.91
N SER A 42 -1.26 -16.83 13.98
CA SER A 42 -2.48 -17.19 14.70
C SER A 42 -3.10 -16.01 15.45
N ALA A 43 -2.29 -15.00 15.80
CA ALA A 43 -2.77 -13.75 16.41
C ALA A 43 -3.85 -13.01 15.58
N PHE A 44 -3.99 -13.30 14.29
CA PHE A 44 -4.98 -12.69 13.40
C PHE A 44 -6.26 -13.52 13.24
N ASP A 45 -6.30 -14.76 13.76
CA ASP A 45 -7.46 -15.66 13.64
C ASP A 45 -8.79 -15.04 14.13
N PRO A 46 -8.82 -14.27 15.24
CA PRO A 46 -10.06 -13.63 15.71
C PRO A 46 -10.62 -12.54 14.77
N HIS A 47 -9.87 -12.15 13.74
CA HIS A 47 -10.15 -10.98 12.89
C HIS A 47 -10.30 -11.34 11.41
N LEU A 48 -10.27 -12.63 11.05
CA LEU A 48 -10.30 -13.09 9.67
C LEU A 48 -11.55 -12.62 8.90
N ASN A 49 -12.68 -12.46 9.59
CA ASN A 49 -13.95 -12.04 8.99
C ASN A 49 -13.90 -10.67 8.30
N TRP A 50 -13.00 -9.78 8.70
CA TRP A 50 -12.82 -8.47 8.05
C TRP A 50 -11.44 -8.30 7.41
N LEU A 51 -10.45 -9.08 7.85
CA LEU A 51 -9.11 -9.06 7.26
C LEU A 51 -9.03 -9.78 5.92
N GLN A 52 -9.72 -10.91 5.75
CA GLN A 52 -9.74 -11.64 4.49
C GLN A 52 -10.93 -11.21 3.60
N PRO A 53 -10.75 -11.19 2.27
CA PRO A 53 -9.51 -11.46 1.52
C PRO A 53 -8.65 -10.21 1.25
N HIS A 54 -8.98 -9.07 1.88
CA HIS A 54 -8.49 -7.76 1.42
C HIS A 54 -7.15 -7.32 2.03
N PHE A 55 -6.85 -7.77 3.25
CA PHE A 55 -5.68 -7.36 4.03
C PHE A 55 -4.80 -8.54 4.43
N LEU A 56 -5.35 -9.75 4.46
CA LEU A 56 -4.62 -11.00 4.64
C LEU A 56 -4.92 -11.98 3.50
N ASP A 57 -3.92 -12.75 3.08
CA ASP A 57 -4.10 -13.93 2.23
C ASP A 57 -4.58 -15.14 3.07
N PRO A 58 -4.93 -16.30 2.44
CA PRO A 58 -5.34 -17.51 3.17
C PRO A 58 -4.31 -18.01 4.20
N GLU A 59 -3.03 -17.78 3.94
CA GLU A 59 -1.89 -18.13 4.80
C GLU A 59 -1.62 -17.07 5.88
N ARG A 60 -2.44 -16.03 5.98
CA ARG A 60 -2.31 -14.90 6.93
C ARG A 60 -1.04 -14.08 6.72
N ASN A 61 -0.53 -14.01 5.50
CA ASN A 61 0.43 -12.98 5.11
C ASN A 61 -0.32 -11.67 4.80
N MET A 62 0.35 -10.55 5.06
CA MET A 62 -0.22 -9.22 4.90
C MET A 62 -0.16 -8.75 3.46
N LEU A 63 -1.32 -8.39 2.91
CA LEU A 63 -1.44 -7.74 1.61
C LEU A 63 -1.26 -6.23 1.81
N LEU A 64 -0.05 -5.71 1.56
CA LEU A 64 0.29 -4.31 1.84
C LEU A 64 0.46 -3.50 0.56
N SER A 65 0.03 -2.24 0.62
CA SER A 65 0.26 -1.22 -0.40
C SER A 65 1.06 -0.08 0.23
N ILE A 66 2.33 0.04 -0.14
CA ILE A 66 3.17 1.19 0.20
C ILE A 66 2.99 2.23 -0.90
N HIS A 67 2.60 3.44 -0.52
CA HIS A 67 2.24 4.49 -1.46
C HIS A 67 2.37 5.88 -0.85
N THR A 68 2.47 6.86 -1.72
CA THR A 68 2.45 8.29 -1.41
C THR A 68 1.19 8.92 -2.01
N PHE A 69 0.82 10.09 -1.49
CA PHE A 69 -0.20 10.94 -2.08
C PHE A 69 0.41 12.21 -2.65
N VAL A 70 0.03 12.53 -3.88
CA VAL A 70 0.26 13.85 -4.48
C VAL A 70 -1.04 14.65 -4.37
N LEU A 71 -0.97 15.77 -3.66
CA LEU A 71 -2.06 16.72 -3.52
C LEU A 71 -1.80 17.91 -4.44
N LYS A 72 -2.71 18.17 -5.37
CA LYS A 72 -2.67 19.40 -6.17
C LYS A 72 -3.78 20.33 -5.71
N THR A 73 -3.36 21.49 -5.23
CA THR A 73 -4.23 22.62 -4.91
C THR A 73 -4.09 23.67 -6.00
N ARG A 74 -4.82 24.78 -5.88
CA ARG A 74 -4.66 25.95 -6.77
C ARG A 74 -3.23 26.51 -6.81
N HIS A 75 -2.45 26.31 -5.74
CA HIS A 75 -1.16 26.98 -5.54
C HIS A 75 0.04 26.05 -5.42
N HIS A 76 -0.19 24.82 -4.97
CA HIS A 76 0.88 23.92 -4.58
C HIS A 76 0.64 22.53 -5.13
N THR A 77 1.74 21.87 -5.47
CA THR A 77 1.83 20.41 -5.61
C THR A 77 2.60 19.90 -4.40
N ILE A 78 1.93 19.13 -3.55
CA ILE A 78 2.47 18.64 -2.28
C ILE A 78 2.61 17.12 -2.38
N LEU A 79 3.77 16.60 -2.00
CA LEU A 79 4.03 15.17 -1.84
C LEU A 79 3.97 14.82 -0.36
N VAL A 80 3.15 13.85 0.01
CA VAL A 80 3.03 13.34 1.39
C VAL A 80 3.72 11.98 1.48
N ASP A 81 4.78 11.91 2.28
CA ASP A 81 5.75 10.79 2.34
C ASP A 81 6.47 10.51 1.02
N THR A 82 7.61 9.82 1.09
CA THR A 82 8.41 9.44 -0.09
C THR A 82 8.56 7.93 -0.23
N CYS A 83 7.73 7.15 0.48
CA CYS A 83 7.75 5.69 0.49
C CYS A 83 9.12 5.10 0.88
N VAL A 84 9.43 3.89 0.40
CA VAL A 84 10.66 3.16 0.75
C VAL A 84 11.83 3.64 -0.09
N GLY A 85 11.59 3.83 -1.39
CA GLY A 85 12.62 4.21 -2.36
C GLY A 85 13.50 3.03 -2.80
N ASN A 86 14.45 3.32 -3.69
CA ASN A 86 15.27 2.27 -4.31
C ASN A 86 16.35 1.70 -3.36
N HIS A 87 16.70 0.43 -3.58
CA HIS A 87 17.83 -0.26 -2.94
C HIS A 87 17.75 -0.35 -1.40
N LYS A 88 16.56 -0.24 -0.84
CA LYS A 88 16.27 -0.59 0.55
C LYS A 88 15.78 -2.03 0.59
N VAL A 89 16.73 -2.95 0.57
CA VAL A 89 16.49 -4.39 0.78
C VAL A 89 17.14 -4.78 2.10
N ASN A 90 16.41 -5.55 2.92
CA ASN A 90 16.99 -6.27 4.05
C ASN A 90 17.64 -7.57 3.57
#